data_AF-A0A942DUZ4-F1
#
_entry.id   AF-A0A942DUZ4-F1
#
_cell.length_a   1.000
_cell.length_b   1.000
_cell.length_c   1.000
_cell.angle_alpha   90.00
_cell.angle_beta   90.00
_cell.angle_gamma   90.00
#
_symmetry.space_group_name_H-M   'P 1'
#
loop_
_entity.id
_entity.type
_entity.pdbx_description
1 polymer ?
#
loop_
_entity_poly.entity_id
_entity_poly.type
_entity_poly.pdbx_seq_one_letter_code
_entity_poly.pdbx_strand_id
1 'polypeptide(L)'
;MENQEQIVKPNPLANIKYTDKVRRQMASGDYHGFPLSVDSFGSEGQISEIKGGDGIVRTKVTIDGGFIKKDGVFEYIIESDGFTCNHRLFKPKSME
;
A
#
# COMPACT_ATOMS: atom_id res chain seq x y z
N MET A 1 -8.02 -36.58 4.98
CA MET A 1 -8.07 -35.31 4.22
C MET A 1 -8.07 -34.21 5.27
N GLU A 2 -6.93 -33.57 5.49
CA GLU A 2 -6.82 -32.46 6.42
C GLU A 2 -7.51 -31.25 5.79
N ASN A 3 -8.63 -30.81 6.37
CA ASN A 3 -9.20 -29.51 6.09
C ASN A 3 -8.24 -28.46 6.66
N GLN A 4 -7.36 -27.94 5.83
CA GLN A 4 -6.62 -26.73 6.15
C GLN A 4 -7.62 -25.57 6.07
N GLU A 5 -8.02 -25.03 7.23
CA GLU A 5 -8.69 -23.73 7.27
C GLU A 5 -7.79 -22.73 6.54
N GLN A 6 -8.23 -22.24 5.37
CA GLN A 6 -7.61 -21.11 4.74
C GLN A 6 -7.70 -19.94 5.72
N ILE A 7 -6.60 -19.65 6.43
CA ILE A 7 -6.47 -18.43 7.23
C ILE A 7 -6.55 -17.28 6.22
N VAL A 8 -7.73 -16.68 6.09
CA VAL A 8 -7.94 -15.50 5.27
C VAL A 8 -7.17 -14.36 5.93
N LYS A 9 -5.98 -14.07 5.42
CA LYS A 9 -5.21 -12.92 5.89
C LYS A 9 -6.00 -11.65 5.57
N PRO A 10 -6.33 -10.82 6.57
CA PRO A 10 -7.12 -9.61 6.35
C PRO A 10 -6.37 -8.68 5.40
N ASN A 11 -7.08 -8.10 4.43
CA ASN A 11 -6.51 -7.10 3.54
C ASN A 11 -6.54 -5.72 4.25
N PRO A 12 -5.38 -5.16 4.65
CA PRO A 12 -5.30 -3.86 5.33
C PRO A 12 -5.72 -2.68 4.43
N LEU A 13 -5.84 -2.88 3.11
CA LEU A 13 -6.22 -1.88 2.13
C LEU A 13 -7.70 -1.95 1.72
N ALA A 14 -8.48 -2.92 2.22
CA ALA A 14 -9.84 -3.15 1.74
C ALA A 14 -10.81 -1.98 1.94
N ASN A 15 -10.61 -1.18 2.99
CA ASN A 15 -11.53 -0.09 3.38
C ASN A 15 -10.81 1.24 3.61
N ILE A 16 -9.62 1.42 3.03
CA ILE A 16 -8.86 2.65 3.23
C ILE A 16 -9.51 3.83 2.54
N LYS A 17 -9.30 5.02 3.09
CA LYS A 17 -9.73 6.30 2.54
C LYS A 17 -8.51 7.12 2.19
N TYR A 18 -8.34 7.43 0.91
CA TYR A 18 -7.29 8.35 0.48
C TYR A 18 -7.57 9.77 0.94
N THR A 19 -6.55 10.43 1.49
CA THR A 19 -6.62 11.87 1.74
C THR A 19 -6.73 12.65 0.43
N ASP A 20 -7.23 13.89 0.49
CA ASP A 20 -7.30 14.73 -0.72
C ASP A 20 -5.92 15.00 -1.33
N LYS A 21 -4.87 15.01 -0.50
CA LYS A 21 -3.47 15.02 -0.94
C LYS A 21 -3.19 13.82 -1.84
N VAL A 22 -3.45 12.60 -1.37
CA VAL A 22 -3.17 11.38 -2.15
C VAL A 22 -4.04 11.34 -3.41
N ARG A 23 -5.31 11.72 -3.34
CA ARG A 23 -6.19 11.81 -4.54
C ARG A 23 -5.61 12.73 -5.62
N ARG A 24 -5.07 13.89 -5.25
CA ARG A 24 -4.38 14.79 -6.18
C ARG A 24 -3.11 14.18 -6.76
N GLN A 25 -2.34 13.46 -5.96
CA GLN A 25 -1.13 12.76 -6.43
C GLN A 25 -1.50 11.63 -7.39
N MET A 26 -2.54 10.85 -7.11
CA MET A 26 -3.01 9.79 -8.03
C MET A 26 -3.41 10.33 -9.41
N ALA A 27 -3.90 11.58 -9.46
CA ALA A 27 -4.27 12.25 -10.70
C ALA A 27 -3.08 12.83 -11.48
N SER A 28 -1.87 12.90 -10.90
CA SER A 28 -0.70 13.49 -11.59
C SER A 28 -0.16 12.61 -12.73
N GLY A 29 -0.47 11.31 -12.71
CA GLY A 29 0.01 10.34 -13.70
C GLY A 29 1.46 9.87 -13.50
N ASP A 30 2.11 10.25 -12.40
CA ASP A 30 3.42 9.74 -12.03
C ASP A 30 3.32 8.39 -11.26
N TYR A 31 4.34 8.04 -10.49
CA TYR A 31 4.37 6.83 -9.66
C TYR A 31 3.29 6.74 -8.57
N HIS A 32 2.48 7.78 -8.34
CA HIS A 32 1.28 7.71 -7.49
C HIS A 32 0.04 7.23 -8.26
N GLY A 33 0.07 7.28 -9.59
CA GLY A 33 -1.08 7.03 -10.48
C GLY A 33 -1.33 5.57 -10.85
N PHE A 34 -0.80 4.60 -10.10
CA PHE A 34 -1.08 3.19 -10.37
C PHE A 34 -2.54 2.83 -10.08
N PRO A 35 -3.11 1.76 -10.68
CA PRO A 35 -4.54 1.46 -10.59
C PRO A 35 -5.04 1.17 -9.17
N LEU A 36 -6.29 1.54 -8.88
CA LEU A 36 -6.96 1.20 -7.61
C LEU A 36 -7.09 -0.31 -7.39
N SER A 37 -7.08 -1.12 -8.46
CA SER A 37 -7.13 -2.58 -8.35
C SER A 37 -5.96 -3.19 -7.57
N VAL A 38 -4.85 -2.46 -7.41
CA VAL A 38 -3.71 -2.89 -6.57
C VAL A 38 -4.12 -3.03 -5.10
N ASP A 39 -5.11 -2.26 -4.64
CA ASP A 39 -5.59 -2.29 -3.25
C ASP A 39 -6.18 -3.67 -2.90
N SER A 40 -6.74 -4.39 -3.87
CA SER A 40 -7.28 -5.75 -3.70
C SER A 40 -6.20 -6.78 -3.32
N PHE A 41 -4.93 -6.50 -3.62
CA PHE A 41 -3.79 -7.37 -3.31
C PHE A 41 -3.17 -7.07 -1.94
N GLY A 42 -3.75 -6.17 -1.13
CA GLY A 42 -3.17 -5.80 0.16
C GLY A 42 -3.04 -6.98 1.14
N SER A 43 -3.84 -8.05 1.01
CA SER A 43 -3.65 -9.29 1.80
C SER A 43 -2.33 -10.00 1.48
N GLU A 44 -1.81 -9.85 0.26
CA GLU A 44 -0.52 -10.42 -0.16
C GLU A 44 0.66 -9.54 0.28
N GLY A 45 0.40 -8.28 0.66
CA GLY A 45 1.41 -7.33 1.08
C GLY A 45 2.10 -7.68 2.40
N GLN A 46 3.33 -7.23 2.55
CA GLN A 46 4.04 -7.19 3.82
C GLN A 46 3.56 -6.00 4.64
N ILE A 47 3.28 -6.23 5.93
CA ILE A 47 2.80 -5.22 6.87
C ILE A 47 3.91 -4.94 7.88
N SER A 48 4.20 -3.67 8.11
CA SER A 48 5.17 -3.21 9.12
C SER A 48 4.66 -1.94 9.80
N GLU A 49 5.23 -1.61 10.96
CA GLU A 49 4.98 -0.33 11.62
C GLU A 49 6.14 0.63 11.34
N ILE A 50 5.81 1.91 11.16
CA ILE A 50 6.79 2.98 11.05
C ILE A 50 6.44 4.10 12.02
N LYS A 51 7.46 4.70 12.66
CA LYS A 51 7.29 5.89 13.49
C LYS A 51 7.69 7.13 12.69
N GLY A 52 6.75 8.05 12.50
CA GLY A 52 7.02 9.32 11.82
C GLY A 52 7.92 10.25 12.63
N GLY A 53 8.45 11.29 11.99
CA GLY A 53 9.20 12.35 12.69
C GLY A 53 8.36 13.15 13.70
N ASP A 54 7.04 13.06 13.59
CA ASP A 54 6.04 13.55 14.53
C ASP A 54 5.80 12.63 15.74
N GLY A 55 6.47 11.48 15.79
CA GLY A 55 6.33 10.49 16.85
C GLY A 55 5.11 9.58 16.72
N ILE A 56 4.27 9.77 15.69
CA ILE A 56 3.06 8.96 15.47
C ILE A 56 3.43 7.67 14.74
N VAL A 57 2.96 6.54 15.29
CA VAL A 57 3.11 5.20 14.68
C VAL A 57 2.03 4.99 13.62
N ARG A 58 2.44 4.45 12.47
CA ARG A 58 1.59 4.24 11.29
C ARG A 58 1.82 2.85 10.72
N THR A 59 0.81 2.31 10.06
CA THR A 59 0.92 1.03 9.35
C THR A 59 1.47 1.27 7.95
N LYS A 60 2.54 0.57 7.61
CA LYS A 60 3.11 0.54 6.26
C LYS A 60 2.77 -0.79 5.60
N VAL A 61 2.24 -0.73 4.39
CA VAL A 61 1.96 -1.91 3.56
C VAL A 61 2.80 -1.83 2.29
N THR A 62 3.51 -2.91 1.97
CA THR A 62 4.29 -3.04 0.75
C THR A 62 3.86 -4.26 -0.05
N ILE A 63 3.58 -4.08 -1.34
CA ILE A 63 3.18 -5.15 -2.27
C ILE A 63 4.18 -5.16 -3.41
N ASP A 64 4.85 -6.30 -3.63
CA ASP A 64 5.75 -6.46 -4.77
C ASP A 64 4.94 -6.49 -6.08
N GLY A 65 5.47 -5.87 -7.14
CA GLY A 65 4.85 -5.94 -8.45
C GLY A 65 5.46 -4.99 -9.48
N GLY A 66 4.77 -4.85 -10.61
CA GLY A 66 5.23 -4.04 -11.74
C GLY A 66 4.30 -2.89 -12.06
N PHE A 67 4.87 -1.72 -12.35
CA PHE A 67 4.13 -0.56 -12.85
C PHE A 67 4.96 0.17 -13.91
N ILE A 68 4.31 0.60 -14.99
CA ILE A 68 4.92 1.32 -16.13
C ILE A 68 6.22 0.69 -16.66
N LYS A 69 6.20 -0.63 -16.91
CA LYS A 69 7.34 -1.43 -17.41
C LYS A 69 8.55 -1.48 -16.47
N LYS A 70 8.35 -1.20 -15.18
CA LYS A 70 9.37 -1.34 -14.14
C LYS A 70 8.86 -2.29 -13.06
N ASP A 71 9.73 -3.14 -12.56
CA ASP A 71 9.49 -3.92 -11.34
C ASP A 71 9.78 -3.04 -10.12
N GLY A 72 9.12 -3.32 -9.00
CA GLY A 72 9.24 -2.51 -7.80
C GLY A 72 8.23 -2.90 -6.74
N VAL A 73 7.89 -1.92 -5.90
CA VAL A 73 7.01 -2.09 -4.74
C VAL A 73 5.95 -1.01 -4.72
N PHE A 74 4.70 -1.39 -4.52
CA PHE A 74 3.61 -0.48 -4.17
C PHE A 74 3.66 -0.23 -2.66
N GLU A 75 3.89 1.01 -2.25
CA GLU A 75 4.00 1.44 -0.85
C GLU A 75 2.76 2.22 -0.44
N TYR A 76 2.19 1.86 0.71
CA TYR A 76 1.08 2.56 1.35
C TYR A 76 1.45 2.89 2.79
N ILE A 77 1.02 4.06 3.28
CA ILE A 77 1.09 4.42 4.70
C ILE A 77 -0.31 4.80 5.17
N ILE A 78 -0.81 4.03 6.13
CA ILE A 78 -2.09 4.21 6.80
C ILE A 78 -1.81 4.90 8.13
N GLU A 79 -2.53 5.99 8.39
CA GLU A 79 -2.47 6.75 9.64
C GLU A 79 -2.89 5.89 10.84
N SER A 80 -2.65 6.40 12.05
CA SER A 80 -2.93 5.67 13.29
C SER A 80 -4.42 5.34 13.52
N ASP A 81 -5.33 5.91 12.71
CA ASP A 81 -6.76 5.57 12.73
C ASP A 81 -7.08 4.23 12.04
N GLY A 82 -6.10 3.63 11.36
CA GLY A 82 -6.21 2.31 10.74
C GLY A 82 -6.95 2.29 9.40
N PHE A 83 -7.39 3.43 8.86
CA PHE A 83 -8.07 3.49 7.56
C PHE A 83 -7.71 4.70 6.70
N THR A 84 -7.17 5.79 7.24
CA THR A 84 -6.79 6.95 6.42
C THR A 84 -5.44 6.71 5.76
N CYS A 85 -5.42 6.64 4.43
CA CYS A 85 -4.20 6.46 3.65
C CYS A 85 -3.66 7.82 3.19
N ASN A 86 -2.49 8.20 3.69
CA ASN A 86 -1.87 9.51 3.46
C ASN A 86 -0.56 9.44 2.64
N HIS A 87 -0.18 8.23 2.22
CA HIS A 87 0.89 7.94 1.28
C HIS A 87 0.53 6.74 0.41
N ARG A 88 0.77 6.89 -0.89
CA ARG A 88 0.61 5.84 -1.91
C ARG A 88 1.66 6.10 -2.97
N LEU A 89 2.61 5.19 -3.19
CA LEU A 89 3.68 5.40 -4.16
C LEU A 89 4.19 4.06 -4.71
N PHE A 90 4.33 3.96 -6.03
CA PHE A 90 5.14 2.91 -6.63
C PHE A 90 6.62 3.30 -6.54
N LYS A 91 7.44 2.45 -5.92
CA LYS A 91 8.89 2.59 -5.88
C LYS A 91 9.50 1.60 -6.86
N PRO A 92 9.96 2.05 -8.05
CA PRO A 92 10.70 1.19 -8.95
C PRO A 92 11.94 0.64 -8.25
N LYS A 93 12.23 -0.63 -8.46
CA LYS A 93 13.53 -1.20 -8.12
C LYS A 93 14.57 -0.47 -8.95
N SER A 94 15.56 0.15 -8.32
CA SER A 94 16.74 0.62 -9.05
C SER A 94 17.37 -0.59 -9.72
N MET A 95 17.60 -0.50 -11.03
CA MET A 95 18.54 -1.42 -11.68
C MET A 95 19.92 -1.04 -11.13
N GLU A 96 20.51 -1.92 -10.32
CA GLU A 96 21.96 -1.86 -10.04
C GLU A 96 22.76 -2.03 -11.34
#